data_AF-A0A9X4AUM6-F1
#
_entry.id   AF-A0A9X4AUM6-F1
#
_cell.length_a   1.000
_cell.length_b   1.000
_cell.length_c   1.000
_cell.angle_alpha   90.00
_cell.angle_beta   90.00
_cell.angle_gamma   90.00
#
_symmetry.space_group_name_H-M   'P 1'
#
loop_
_entity.id
_entity.type
_entity.pdbx_description
1 polymer ?
#
loop_
_entity_poly.entity_id
_entity_poly.type
_entity_poly.pdbx_seq_one_letter_code
_entity_poly.pdbx_strand_id
1 'polypeptide(L)'
;MPEGVIAGYRADTGLDVMGIKKPVYAIASGYVDYAEAGHTLWTGPRDTPYCVRIELDTPIPYGNRKITHIYYAHLSELAHVQSEGAKPRTRIEGGDRIGTSGVANGSWHLHLGFLLDGEVEQSWGTFLFEDEIRKVMGDYRKGARLPKE
;
A
#
# COMPACT_ATOMS: atom_id res chain seq x y z
N MET A 1 -4.59 -8.39 1.22
CA MET A 1 -5.94 -8.18 1.81
C MET A 1 -6.90 -9.20 1.21
N PRO A 2 -7.00 -10.40 1.79
CA PRO A 2 -7.73 -11.50 1.17
C PRO A 2 -9.21 -11.20 0.95
N GLU A 3 -9.75 -11.72 -0.16
CA GLU A 3 -11.11 -11.47 -0.66
C GLU A 3 -11.46 -10.00 -0.95
N GLY A 4 -10.48 -9.10 -0.90
CA GLY A 4 -10.66 -7.71 -1.32
C GLY A 4 -11.05 -7.60 -2.79
N VAL A 5 -11.77 -6.55 -3.15
CA VAL A 5 -12.17 -6.30 -4.55
C VAL A 5 -11.32 -5.18 -5.12
N ILE A 6 -10.62 -5.45 -6.22
CA ILE A 6 -9.82 -4.48 -6.95
C ILE A 6 -10.72 -3.34 -7.45
N ALA A 7 -10.39 -2.11 -7.08
CA ALA A 7 -11.11 -0.89 -7.40
C ALA A 7 -10.12 0.24 -7.74
N GLY A 8 -10.58 1.48 -7.69
CA GLY A 8 -9.77 2.66 -8.01
C GLY A 8 -10.02 3.20 -9.42
N TYR A 9 -9.51 4.39 -9.64
CA TYR A 9 -9.52 5.15 -10.88
C TYR A 9 -8.09 5.51 -11.26
N ARG A 10 -7.83 5.69 -12.56
CA ARG A 10 -6.50 6.05 -13.04
C ARG A 10 -5.97 7.39 -12.48
N ALA A 11 -6.88 8.26 -12.03
CA ALA A 11 -6.53 9.51 -11.38
C ALA A 11 -6.02 9.31 -9.94
N ASP A 12 -6.26 8.14 -9.35
CA ASP A 12 -5.73 7.79 -8.04
C ASP A 12 -4.24 7.48 -8.19
N THR A 13 -3.41 8.02 -7.31
CA THR A 13 -1.96 7.80 -7.27
C THR A 13 -1.63 6.43 -6.68
N GLY A 14 -2.33 5.39 -7.13
CA GLY A 14 -2.25 4.04 -6.61
C GLY A 14 -3.44 3.17 -7.01
N LEU A 15 -3.59 2.05 -6.31
CA LEU A 15 -4.65 1.07 -6.50
C LEU A 15 -5.46 0.92 -5.21
N ASP A 16 -6.77 1.03 -5.32
CA ASP A 16 -7.66 0.74 -4.20
C ASP A 16 -8.09 -0.72 -4.20
N VAL A 17 -8.16 -1.31 -3.02
CA VAL A 17 -8.74 -2.63 -2.81
C VAL A 17 -9.84 -2.49 -1.77
N MET A 18 -11.09 -2.70 -2.19
CA MET A 18 -12.28 -2.53 -1.35
C MET A 18 -12.43 -3.70 -0.38
N GLY A 19 -12.77 -3.39 0.87
CA GLY A 19 -12.99 -4.39 1.90
C GLY A 19 -13.19 -3.79 3.29
N ILE A 20 -14.26 -4.20 3.97
CA ILE A 20 -14.60 -3.73 5.32
C ILE A 20 -13.76 -4.48 6.34
N LYS A 21 -12.92 -3.75 7.11
CA LYS A 21 -12.13 -4.26 8.23
C LYS A 21 -11.36 -5.54 7.90
N LYS A 22 -10.75 -5.60 6.71
CA LYS A 22 -10.03 -6.77 6.24
C LYS A 22 -8.59 -6.73 6.74
N PRO A 23 -7.98 -7.88 7.10
CA PRO A 23 -6.55 -7.91 7.42
C PRO A 23 -5.71 -7.57 6.19
N VAL A 24 -4.67 -6.78 6.41
CA VAL A 24 -3.71 -6.35 5.38
C VAL A 24 -2.38 -7.01 5.65
N TYR A 25 -1.79 -7.54 4.59
CA TYR A 25 -0.53 -8.27 4.61
C TYR A 25 0.45 -7.65 3.63
N ALA A 26 1.74 -7.71 3.95
CA ALA A 26 2.80 -7.23 3.09
C ALA A 26 2.83 -8.03 1.77
N ILE A 27 2.89 -7.32 0.66
CA ILE A 27 2.96 -7.92 -0.69
C ILE A 27 4.32 -8.57 -0.95
N ALA A 28 5.40 -8.01 -0.38
CA ALA A 28 6.76 -8.47 -0.57
C ALA A 28 7.60 -8.18 0.68
N SER A 29 8.69 -8.93 0.84
CA SER A 29 9.65 -8.75 1.94
C SER A 29 10.45 -7.46 1.80
N GLY A 30 10.85 -6.91 2.94
CA GLY A 30 11.58 -5.64 2.99
C GLY A 30 11.80 -5.13 4.40
N TYR A 31 12.09 -3.83 4.49
CA TYR A 31 12.23 -3.11 5.75
C TYR A 31 11.23 -1.98 5.83
N VAL A 32 10.55 -1.90 6.96
CA VAL A 32 9.62 -0.81 7.26
C VAL A 32 10.41 0.48 7.30
N ASP A 33 9.98 1.43 6.48
CA ASP A 33 10.47 2.80 6.50
C ASP A 33 9.71 3.58 7.58
N TYR A 34 8.37 3.49 7.54
CA TYR A 34 7.48 3.86 8.63
C TYR A 34 6.24 2.97 8.69
N ALA A 35 5.62 2.93 9.87
CA ALA A 35 4.30 2.41 10.18
C ALA A 35 3.70 3.31 11.28
N GLU A 36 3.02 4.38 10.88
CA GLU A 36 2.51 5.41 11.81
C GLU A 36 1.32 6.19 11.20
N ALA A 37 0.78 7.15 11.96
CA ALA A 37 -0.29 8.02 11.49
C ALA A 37 0.26 9.15 10.61
N GLY A 38 -0.51 9.55 9.59
CA GLY A 38 -0.14 10.63 8.66
C GLY A 38 0.15 10.10 7.26
N HIS A 39 1.02 10.80 6.52
CA HIS A 39 1.49 10.41 5.18
C HIS A 39 0.42 10.27 4.10
N THR A 40 -0.79 10.75 4.36
CA THR A 40 -1.93 10.72 3.44
C THR A 40 -2.64 12.07 3.39
N LEU A 41 -3.23 12.40 2.24
CA LEU A 41 -4.03 13.61 2.05
C LEU A 41 -5.45 13.48 2.63
N TRP A 42 -5.90 12.25 2.92
CA TRP A 42 -7.22 11.99 3.46
C TRP A 42 -7.22 12.07 4.99
N THR A 43 -7.53 13.26 5.50
CA THR A 43 -7.48 13.58 6.94
C THR A 43 -8.84 14.04 7.48
N GLY A 44 -9.95 13.67 6.83
CA GLY A 44 -11.28 14.02 7.28
C GLY A 44 -11.66 13.34 8.60
N PRO A 45 -12.71 13.80 9.31
CA PRO A 45 -13.06 13.30 10.65
C PRO A 45 -13.36 11.80 10.76
N ARG A 46 -13.66 11.14 9.63
CA ARG A 46 -13.97 9.70 9.56
C ARG A 46 -12.88 8.89 8.84
N ASP A 47 -11.85 9.57 8.34
CA ASP A 47 -10.75 8.92 7.64
C ASP A 47 -9.80 8.32 8.67
N THR A 48 -9.30 7.12 8.37
CA THR A 48 -8.37 6.42 9.25
C THR A 48 -6.93 6.81 8.91
N PRO A 49 -6.08 7.10 9.91
CA PRO A 49 -4.89 7.90 9.67
C PRO A 49 -3.63 7.08 9.37
N TYR A 50 -3.66 5.77 9.58
CA TYR A 50 -2.43 4.98 9.60
C TYR A 50 -1.98 4.60 8.20
N CYS A 51 -0.67 4.70 8.00
CA CYS A 51 0.01 4.31 6.77
C CYS A 51 1.25 3.49 7.09
N VAL A 52 1.66 2.67 6.11
CA VAL A 52 2.89 1.87 6.16
C VAL A 52 3.63 2.06 4.84
N ARG A 53 4.95 2.30 4.89
CA ARG A 53 5.83 2.26 3.72
C ARG A 53 6.92 1.23 3.96
N ILE A 54 7.09 0.31 3.01
CA ILE A 54 8.10 -0.75 3.05
C ILE A 54 9.06 -0.53 1.88
N GLU A 55 10.35 -0.44 2.18
CA GLU A 55 11.42 -0.57 1.18
C GLU A 55 11.66 -2.05 0.90
N LEU A 56 11.60 -2.44 -0.37
CA LEU A 56 11.72 -3.84 -0.79
C LEU A 56 13.16 -4.32 -0.74
N ASP A 57 13.39 -5.56 -0.32
CA ASP A 57 14.74 -6.17 -0.40
C ASP A 57 15.25 -6.27 -1.82
N THR A 58 14.34 -6.72 -2.69
CA THR A 58 14.59 -6.94 -4.10
C THR A 58 13.62 -6.05 -4.85
N PRO A 59 14.10 -4.94 -5.42
CA PRO A 59 13.28 -4.08 -6.25
C PRO A 59 12.64 -4.87 -7.40
N ILE A 60 11.36 -4.62 -7.68
CA ILE A 60 10.62 -5.31 -8.74
C ILE A 60 10.88 -4.57 -10.07
N PRO A 61 11.39 -5.23 -11.12
CA PRO A 61 11.62 -4.58 -12.41
C PRO A 61 10.32 -4.02 -13.02
N TYR A 62 10.38 -2.80 -13.55
CA TYR A 62 9.27 -2.15 -14.25
C TYR A 62 9.80 -1.33 -15.44
N GLY A 63 9.89 -1.97 -16.61
CA GLY A 63 10.54 -1.37 -17.78
C GLY A 63 12.01 -1.04 -17.50
N ASN A 64 12.40 0.22 -17.72
CA ASN A 64 13.75 0.72 -17.41
C ASN A 64 13.88 1.23 -15.96
N ARG A 65 12.85 1.03 -15.14
CA ARG A 65 12.75 1.50 -13.77
C ARG A 65 12.54 0.32 -12.83
N LYS A 66 12.51 0.59 -11.53
CA LYS A 66 12.27 -0.43 -10.51
C LYS A 66 11.30 0.08 -9.46
N ILE A 67 10.35 -0.75 -9.08
CA ILE A 67 9.53 -0.54 -7.88
C ILE A 67 10.43 -0.86 -6.69
N THR A 68 10.61 0.11 -5.82
CA THR A 68 11.53 0.05 -4.68
C THR A 68 10.79 0.10 -3.35
N HIS A 69 9.62 0.72 -3.32
CA HIS A 69 8.81 0.82 -2.13
C HIS A 69 7.35 0.49 -2.42
N ILE A 70 6.69 -0.08 -1.43
CA ILE A 70 5.24 -0.26 -1.41
C ILE A 70 4.68 0.52 -0.24
N TYR A 71 3.69 1.35 -0.56
CA TYR A 71 2.96 2.21 0.36
C TYR A 71 1.55 1.65 0.56
N TYR A 72 1.09 1.62 1.80
CA TYR A 72 -0.21 1.15 2.23
C TYR A 72 -0.87 2.28 3.03
N ALA A 73 -2.03 2.76 2.59
CA ALA A 73 -2.72 3.86 3.25
C ALA A 73 -4.11 3.46 3.77
N HIS A 74 -4.64 4.34 4.62
CA HIS A 74 -5.99 4.24 5.17
C HIS A 74 -6.15 3.00 6.04
N LEU A 75 -5.13 2.65 6.82
CA LEU A 75 -5.25 1.58 7.80
C LEU A 75 -5.98 2.11 9.04
N SER A 76 -6.86 1.28 9.60
CA SER A 76 -7.54 1.55 10.88
C SER A 76 -6.72 1.09 12.09
N GLU A 77 -5.78 0.18 11.87
CA GLU A 77 -4.92 -0.42 12.89
C GLU A 77 -3.60 -0.84 12.24
N LEU A 78 -2.51 -0.68 12.98
CA LEU A 78 -1.17 -1.16 12.61
C LEU A 78 -0.82 -2.40 13.43
N ALA A 79 -0.23 -3.41 12.78
CA ALA A 79 0.26 -4.61 13.48
C ALA A 79 1.50 -4.30 14.35
N HIS A 80 2.28 -3.29 13.97
CA HIS A 80 3.38 -2.73 14.74
C HIS A 80 3.54 -1.26 14.38
N VAL A 81 4.10 -0.46 15.30
CA VAL A 81 4.33 0.97 15.09
C VAL A 81 5.81 1.22 14.93
N GLN A 82 6.17 2.03 13.93
CA GLN A 82 7.53 2.51 13.72
C GLN A 82 7.49 3.90 13.09
N SER A 83 8.12 4.88 13.72
CA SER A 83 8.25 6.20 13.11
C SER A 83 9.28 6.24 11.99
N GLU A 84 9.08 7.16 11.05
CA GLU A 84 10.01 7.39 9.96
C GLU A 84 11.43 7.67 10.51
N GLY A 85 12.44 7.02 9.92
CA GLY A 85 13.84 7.15 10.35
C GLY A 85 14.23 6.40 11.64
N ALA A 86 13.31 5.66 12.27
CA ALA A 86 13.61 4.86 13.45
C ALA A 86 14.67 3.78 13.17
N LYS A 87 15.49 3.47 14.20
CA LYS A 87 16.54 2.45 14.15
C LYS A 87 16.49 1.56 15.40
N PRO A 88 16.65 0.23 15.28
CA PRO A 88 16.73 -0.53 14.02
C PRO A 88 15.39 -0.52 13.26
N ARG A 89 15.44 -0.66 11.94
CA ARG A 89 14.24 -0.79 11.11
C ARG A 89 13.64 -2.19 11.26
N THR A 90 12.33 -2.26 11.33
CA THR A 90 11.57 -3.51 11.43
C THR A 90 11.66 -4.27 10.12
N ARG A 91 12.06 -5.53 10.22
CA ARG A 91 12.05 -6.48 9.11
C ARG A 91 10.62 -7.00 8.90
N ILE A 92 10.18 -7.06 7.64
CA ILE A 92 8.89 -7.64 7.24
C ILE A 92 9.12 -8.66 6.13
N GLU A 93 8.49 -9.82 6.26
CA GLU A 93 8.43 -10.82 5.20
C GLU A 93 7.14 -10.68 4.38
N GLY A 94 7.20 -11.09 3.11
CA GLY A 94 6.01 -11.19 2.26
C GLY A 94 4.98 -12.11 2.90
N GLY A 95 3.76 -11.61 3.09
CA GLY A 95 2.69 -12.32 3.79
C GLY A 95 2.56 -11.99 5.28
N ASP A 96 3.48 -11.22 5.87
CA ASP A 96 3.32 -10.76 7.26
C ASP A 96 2.13 -9.80 7.38
N ARG A 97 1.39 -9.89 8.49
CA ARG A 97 0.30 -8.95 8.78
C ARG A 97 0.88 -7.58 9.11
N ILE A 98 0.44 -6.55 8.39
CA ILE A 98 0.86 -5.16 8.61
C ILE A 98 -0.23 -4.29 9.24
N GLY A 99 -1.50 -4.71 9.17
CA GLY A 99 -2.59 -4.00 9.84
C GLY A 99 -3.98 -4.43 9.41
N THR A 100 -4.94 -3.53 9.58
CA THR A 100 -6.35 -3.70 9.17
C THR A 100 -6.74 -2.56 8.24
N SER A 101 -7.44 -2.87 7.14
CA SER A 101 -7.98 -1.84 6.24
C SER A 101 -8.90 -0.89 6.99
N GLY A 102 -9.00 0.34 6.52
CA GLY A 102 -9.74 1.40 7.18
C GLY A 102 -10.65 2.12 6.22
N VAL A 103 -10.86 3.40 6.48
CA VAL A 103 -11.80 4.26 5.76
C VAL A 103 -11.06 5.45 5.22
N ALA A 104 -11.29 5.77 3.96
CA ALA A 104 -11.01 7.10 3.43
C ALA A 104 -12.11 7.50 2.45
N ASN A 105 -12.41 8.80 2.42
CA ASN A 105 -13.45 9.36 1.55
C ASN A 105 -14.80 8.62 1.69
N GLY A 106 -15.16 8.28 2.94
CA GLY A 106 -16.41 7.58 3.26
C GLY A 106 -16.48 6.09 2.85
N SER A 107 -15.39 5.51 2.33
CA SER A 107 -15.38 4.14 1.82
C SER A 107 -14.34 3.26 2.50
N TRP A 108 -14.72 2.02 2.82
CA TRP A 108 -13.80 1.02 3.38
C TRP A 108 -12.91 0.41 2.30
N HIS A 109 -11.63 0.74 2.32
CA HIS A 109 -10.65 0.23 1.38
C HIS A 109 -9.23 0.31 1.94
N LEU A 110 -8.32 -0.36 1.24
CA LEU A 110 -6.88 -0.18 1.34
C LEU A 110 -6.43 0.56 0.08
N HIS A 111 -5.61 1.59 0.23
CA HIS A 111 -4.91 2.20 -0.90
C HIS A 111 -3.47 1.67 -0.99
N LEU A 112 -3.06 1.24 -2.17
CA LEU A 112 -1.73 0.71 -2.47
C LEU A 112 -0.99 1.64 -3.42
N GLY A 113 0.16 2.16 -3.00
CA GLY A 113 1.09 2.90 -3.84
C GLY A 113 2.33 2.06 -4.15
N PHE A 114 2.77 2.05 -5.40
CA PHE A 114 4.03 1.41 -5.81
C PHE A 114 4.98 2.52 -6.26
N LEU A 115 6.08 2.71 -5.54
CA LEU A 115 6.98 3.87 -5.72
C LEU A 115 8.29 3.43 -6.39
N LEU A 116 8.79 4.29 -7.27
CA LEU A 116 9.85 3.98 -8.22
C LEU A 116 11.20 4.55 -7.78
N ASP A 117 12.26 3.77 -7.98
CA ASP A 117 13.67 4.20 -7.94
C ASP A 117 14.15 4.91 -6.66
N GLY A 118 13.47 4.69 -5.52
CA GLY A 118 13.78 5.33 -4.24
C GLY A 118 13.10 6.69 -4.03
N GLU A 119 12.29 7.14 -4.99
CA GLU A 119 11.55 8.41 -4.90
C GLU A 119 10.28 8.23 -4.07
N VAL A 120 10.35 8.56 -2.78
CA VAL A 120 9.27 8.29 -1.82
C VAL A 120 8.30 9.46 -1.61
N GLU A 121 8.60 10.62 -2.18
CA GLU A 121 7.80 11.86 -2.10
C GLU A 121 6.53 11.83 -2.96
N GLN A 122 6.36 10.80 -3.79
CA GLN A 122 5.20 10.62 -4.69
C GLN A 122 4.97 11.79 -5.66
N SER A 123 6.04 12.39 -6.17
CA SER A 123 5.95 13.39 -7.24
C SER A 123 5.47 12.75 -8.56
N TRP A 124 4.88 13.55 -9.46
CA TRP A 124 4.32 13.03 -10.71
C TRP A 124 5.35 12.21 -11.49
N GLY A 125 4.95 10.98 -11.83
CA GLY A 125 5.82 10.04 -12.53
C GLY A 125 6.79 9.29 -11.62
N THR A 126 6.69 9.34 -10.30
CA THR A 126 7.51 8.51 -9.37
C THR A 126 6.75 7.33 -8.78
N PHE A 127 5.50 7.13 -9.19
CA PHE A 127 4.63 6.05 -8.75
C PHE A 127 3.89 5.45 -9.93
N LEU A 128 3.36 4.24 -9.74
CA LEU A 128 2.50 3.57 -10.72
C LEU A 128 1.05 4.00 -10.54
N PHE A 129 0.33 4.14 -11.66
CA PHE A 129 -1.12 4.31 -11.66
C PHE A 129 -1.85 3.00 -11.39
N GLU A 130 -3.14 3.11 -11.07
CA GLU A 130 -4.08 1.99 -10.85
C GLU A 130 -3.90 0.83 -11.84
N ASP A 131 -3.87 1.12 -13.14
CA ASP A 131 -3.83 0.10 -14.18
C ASP A 131 -2.45 -0.55 -14.35
N GLU A 132 -1.40 0.17 -13.99
CA GLU A 132 -0.04 -0.33 -13.97
C GLU A 132 0.19 -1.25 -12.77
N ILE A 133 -0.31 -0.87 -11.58
CA ILE A 133 -0.25 -1.72 -10.39
C ILE A 133 -1.01 -3.02 -10.63
N ARG A 134 -2.20 -2.97 -11.25
CA ARG A 134 -2.96 -4.19 -11.59
C ARG A 134 -2.17 -5.15 -12.48
N LYS A 135 -1.41 -4.63 -13.46
CA LYS A 135 -0.54 -5.45 -14.32
C LYS A 135 0.56 -6.11 -13.51
N VAL A 136 1.26 -5.33 -12.69
CA VAL A 136 2.35 -5.82 -11.82
C VAL A 136 1.86 -6.90 -10.86
N MET A 137 0.65 -6.76 -10.33
CA MET A 137 0.05 -7.72 -9.40
C MET A 137 -0.50 -9.00 -10.05
N GLY A 138 -0.27 -9.22 -11.36
CA GLY A 138 -0.73 -10.42 -12.07
C GLY A 138 -1.94 -10.17 -12.97
N ASP A 139 -1.97 -9.03 -13.64
CA ASP A 139 -2.99 -8.65 -14.63
C ASP A 139 -4.44 -8.70 -14.10
N TYR A 140 -4.65 -8.26 -12.86
CA TYR A 140 -5.99 -8.19 -12.30
C TYR A 140 -6.89 -7.24 -13.09
N ARG A 141 -8.16 -7.63 -13.24
CA ARG A 141 -9.22 -6.76 -13.79
C ARG A 141 -9.82 -5.90 -12.68
N LYS A 142 -10.27 -4.70 -13.02
CA LYS A 142 -11.13 -3.92 -12.11
C LYS A 142 -12.38 -4.73 -11.74
N GLY A 143 -12.73 -4.76 -10.47
CA GLY A 143 -13.81 -5.59 -9.92
C GLY A 143 -13.41 -7.05 -9.65
N ALA A 144 -12.18 -7.47 -9.97
CA ALA A 144 -11.71 -8.80 -9.61
C ALA A 144 -11.60 -8.94 -8.09
N ARG A 145 -11.95 -10.12 -7.59
CA ARG A 145 -11.81 -10.48 -6.18
C ARG A 145 -10.47 -11.17 -5.97
N LEU A 146 -9.73 -10.71 -4.97
CA LEU A 146 -8.49 -11.37 -4.55
C LEU A 146 -8.77 -12.75 -3.95
N PRO A 147 -7.80 -13.68 -4.01
CA PRO A 147 -7.92 -15.01 -3.39
C PRO A 147 -8.30 -14.95 -1.92
N LYS A 148 -8.86 -16.06 -1.43
CA LYS A 148 -9.24 -16.22 -0.01
C LYS A 148 -8.01 -16.35 0.90
N GLU A 149 -6.98 -17.05 0.42
CA GLU A 149 -5.68 -17.29 1.05
C GLU A 149 -4.65 -17.51 -0.06
#